data_AF-A0A1Y3A502-F1
#
_entry.id   AF-A0A1Y3A502-F1
#
_cell.length_a   1.000
_cell.length_b   1.000
_cell.length_c   1.000
_cell.angle_alpha   90.00
_cell.angle_beta   90.00
_cell.angle_gamma   90.00
#
_symmetry.space_group_name_H-M   'P 1'
#
loop_
_entity.id
_entity.type
_entity.pdbx_description
1 polymer ?
#
loop_
_entity_poly.entity_id
_entity_poly.type
_entity_poly.pdbx_seq_one_letter_code
_entity_poly.pdbx_strand_id
1 'polypeptide(L)'
;MAEPILKWAGGKRQLLDQLYARFPAQLGRYHGPFVGGGAVFFDVEPARATVNDANPRRVNFYEQVRDRPEELIARLASFDDPESDP
;
A
#
# COMPACT_ATOMS: atom_id res chain seq x y z
N MET A 1 -8.27 4.88 9.08
CA MET A 1 -6.98 4.39 8.60
C MET A 1 -7.20 3.65 7.30
N ALA A 2 -6.43 3.97 6.26
CA ALA A 2 -6.50 3.19 5.02
C ALA A 2 -5.86 1.80 5.23
N GLU A 3 -6.47 0.75 4.69
CA GLU A 3 -5.87 -0.60 4.74
C GLU A 3 -5.09 -0.91 3.46
N PRO A 4 -4.00 -1.71 3.56
CA PRO A 4 -3.33 -2.28 2.40
C PRO A 4 -4.28 -2.96 1.41
N ILE A 5 -4.35 -2.44 0.17
CA ILE A 5 -5.23 -2.97 -0.88
C ILE A 5 -4.72 -4.34 -1.40
N LEU A 6 -3.41 -4.56 -1.40
CA LEU A 6 -2.80 -5.78 -1.92
C LEU A 6 -2.37 -6.74 -0.81
N LYS A 7 -2.83 -8.00 -0.91
CA LYS A 7 -2.19 -9.11 -0.19
C LYS A 7 -0.82 -9.36 -0.78
N TRP A 8 0.23 -9.14 0.01
CA TRP A 8 1.62 -9.27 -0.44
C TRP A 8 2.45 -10.09 0.55
N ALA A 9 3.34 -10.94 0.03
CA ALA A 9 4.27 -11.72 0.84
C ALA A 9 5.17 -10.79 1.67
N GLY A 10 5.40 -11.12 2.94
CA GLY A 10 6.21 -10.28 3.84
C GLY A 10 5.49 -9.04 4.38
N GLY A 11 4.15 -9.03 4.36
CA GLY A 11 3.33 -7.98 4.97
C GLY A 11 3.65 -7.78 6.44
N LYS A 12 3.98 -6.54 6.84
CA LYS A 12 4.50 -6.21 8.19
C LYS A 12 3.44 -5.88 9.23
N ARG A 13 2.15 -6.16 8.96
CA ARG A 13 1.04 -5.83 9.86
C ARG A 13 1.24 -6.38 11.28
N GLN A 14 1.73 -7.61 11.41
CA GLN A 14 1.99 -8.24 12.71
C GLN A 14 3.22 -7.68 13.45
N LEU A 15 4.00 -6.81 12.81
CA LEU A 15 5.24 -6.24 13.35
C LEU A 15 5.11 -4.73 13.64
N LEU A 16 3.93 -4.13 13.46
CA LEU A 16 3.74 -2.68 13.56
C LEU A 16 4.16 -2.14 14.94
N ASP A 17 3.71 -2.76 16.03
CA ASP A 17 4.07 -2.34 17.40
C ASP A 17 5.59 -2.34 17.63
N GLN A 18 6.28 -3.35 17.11
CA GLN A 18 7.74 -3.46 17.24
C GLN A 18 8.46 -2.40 16.40
N LEU A 19 7.91 -2.05 15.24
CA LEU A 19 8.43 -0.98 14.41
C LEU A 19 8.24 0.37 15.10
N TYR A 20 7.05 0.65 15.65
CA TYR A 20 6.73 1.90 16.34
C TYR A 20 7.57 2.14 17.59
N ALA A 21 7.87 1.09 18.35
CA ALA A 21 8.79 1.19 19.47
C ALA A 21 10.21 1.66 19.08
N ARG A 22 10.56 1.62 17.78
CA ARG A 22 11.86 2.01 17.23
C ARG A 22 11.77 3.22 16.30
N PHE A 23 10.58 3.77 16.10
CA PHE A 23 10.41 4.99 15.32
C PHE A 23 10.95 6.19 16.09
N PRO A 24 11.43 7.23 15.38
CA PRO A 24 11.74 8.49 16.03
C PRO A 24 10.47 9.08 16.65
N ALA A 25 10.61 9.78 17.78
CA ALA A 25 9.48 10.46 18.45
C ALA A 25 8.80 11.51 17.54
N GLN A 26 9.55 12.07 16.59
CA GLN A 26 9.04 12.98 15.57
C GLN A 26 9.42 12.43 14.19
N LEU A 27 8.42 12.11 13.38
CA LEU A 27 8.61 11.68 12.01
C LEU A 27 8.56 12.89 11.08
N GLY A 28 9.69 13.20 10.43
CA GLY A 28 9.77 14.23 9.40
C GLY A 28 9.12 13.78 8.09
N ARG A 29 9.96 13.38 7.12
CA ARG A 29 9.49 12.75 5.87
C ARG A 29 9.69 11.25 5.94
N TYR A 30 8.64 10.50 5.65
CA TYR A 30 8.72 9.05 5.54
C TYR A 30 9.33 8.62 4.20
N HIS A 31 10.27 7.68 4.23
CA HIS A 31 10.87 7.09 3.03
C HIS A 31 10.75 5.56 3.10
N GLY A 32 9.93 4.98 2.24
CA GLY A 32 9.71 3.53 2.15
C GLY A 32 10.25 2.96 0.85
N PRO A 33 11.54 2.57 0.76
CA PRO A 33 12.16 2.08 -0.48
C PRO A 33 11.65 0.70 -0.93
N PHE A 34 11.00 -0.05 -0.03
CA PHE A 34 10.46 -1.38 -0.28
C PHE A 34 9.02 -1.44 0.24
N VAL A 35 8.12 -0.74 -0.43
CA VAL A 35 6.75 -0.56 0.07
C VAL A 35 6.02 -1.90 0.24
N GLY A 36 6.24 -2.86 -0.67
CA GLY A 36 5.50 -4.13 -0.64
C GLY A 36 3.98 -3.89 -0.61
N GLY A 37 3.26 -4.56 0.29
CA GLY A 37 1.83 -4.30 0.50
C GLY A 37 1.51 -2.94 1.15
N GLY A 38 2.50 -2.15 1.56
CA GLY A 38 2.28 -0.81 2.14
C GLY A 38 1.86 -0.78 3.60
N ALA A 39 1.88 -1.93 4.31
CA ALA A 39 1.38 -2.05 5.69
C ALA A 39 1.86 -0.95 6.64
N VAL A 40 3.16 -0.62 6.62
CA VAL A 40 3.72 0.43 7.49
C VAL A 40 3.31 1.82 7.01
N PHE A 41 3.33 2.07 5.70
CA PHE A 41 2.99 3.38 5.14
C PHE A 41 1.54 3.76 5.42
N PHE A 42 0.62 2.82 5.22
CA PHE A 42 -0.82 3.02 5.42
C PHE A 42 -1.22 3.13 6.89
N ASP A 43 -0.48 2.51 7.81
CA ASP A 43 -0.74 2.62 9.24
C ASP A 43 -0.12 3.88 9.86
N VAL A 44 1.06 4.31 9.37
CA VAL A 44 1.74 5.54 9.81
C VAL A 44 1.05 6.82 9.31
N GLU A 45 0.40 6.77 8.15
CA GLU A 45 -0.25 7.91 7.48
C GLU A 45 0.59 9.21 7.50
N PRO A 46 1.86 9.18 7.02
CA PRO A 46 2.77 10.30 7.14
C PRO A 46 2.31 11.50 6.30
N ALA A 47 2.39 12.72 6.87
CA ALA A 47 2.05 13.96 6.17
C ALA A 47 2.90 14.21 4.91
N ARG A 48 4.15 13.73 4.89
CA ARG A 48 5.05 13.79 3.73
C ARG A 48 5.76 12.46 3.57
N ALA A 49 5.65 11.86 2.38
CA ALA A 49 6.27 10.59 2.10
C ALA A 49 6.83 10.46 0.69
N THR A 50 7.75 9.50 0.54
CA THR A 50 8.12 8.90 -0.73
C THR A 50 8.13 7.39 -0.53
N VAL A 51 7.40 6.67 -1.38
CA VAL A 51 7.44 5.21 -1.43
C VAL A 51 8.04 4.77 -2.75
N ASN A 52 8.77 3.67 -2.74
CA ASN A 52 9.35 3.07 -3.92
C ASN A 52 9.21 1.55 -3.86
N ASP A 53 9.35 0.95 -5.03
CA ASP A 53 9.58 -0.47 -5.15
C ASP A 53 10.36 -0.81 -6.43
N ALA A 54 11.11 -1.91 -6.37
CA ALA A 54 11.78 -2.47 -7.54
C ALA A 54 10.79 -3.09 -8.54
N ASN A 55 9.58 -3.48 -8.11
CA ASN A 55 8.56 -4.02 -9.00
C ASN A 55 7.76 -2.89 -9.69
N PRO A 56 7.96 -2.63 -10.99
CA PRO A 56 7.30 -1.52 -11.68
C PRO A 56 5.79 -1.70 -11.79
N ARG A 57 5.29 -2.95 -11.82
CA ARG A 57 3.83 -3.21 -11.85
C ARG A 57 3.17 -2.78 -10.53
N ARG A 58 3.88 -2.93 -9.42
CA ARG A 58 3.39 -2.48 -8.11
C ARG A 58 3.39 -0.96 -8.00
N VAL A 59 4.45 -0.31 -8.47
CA VAL A 59 4.50 1.15 -8.54
C VAL A 59 3.33 1.66 -9.40
N ASN A 60 3.16 1.11 -10.61
CA ASN A 60 2.06 1.48 -11.49
C ASN A 60 0.68 1.23 -10.86
N PHE A 61 0.47 0.10 -10.17
CA PHE A 61 -0.78 -0.18 -9.47
C PHE A 61 -1.14 0.95 -8.50
N TYR A 62 -0.22 1.36 -7.63
CA TYR A 62 -0.48 2.44 -6.68
C TYR A 62 -0.62 3.81 -7.35
N GLU A 63 0.05 4.06 -8.47
CA GLU A 63 -0.19 5.25 -9.29
C GLU A 63 -1.60 5.27 -9.89
N GLN A 64 -2.11 4.15 -10.39
CA GLN A 64 -3.50 4.06 -10.88
C GLN A 64 -4.51 4.25 -9.76
N VAL A 65 -4.29 3.65 -8.59
CA VAL A 65 -5.13 3.86 -7.40
C VAL A 65 -5.15 5.34 -7.00
N ARG A 66 -4.00 6.03 -7.05
CA ARG A 66 -3.88 7.45 -6.68
C ARG A 66 -4.53 8.38 -7.70
N ASP A 67 -4.22 8.18 -8.98
CA ASP A 67 -4.49 9.16 -10.03
C ASP A 67 -5.80 8.90 -10.78
N ARG A 68 -6.28 7.65 -10.79
CA ARG A 68 -7.45 7.22 -11.55
C ARG A 68 -8.32 6.19 -10.79
N PRO A 69 -8.68 6.44 -9.52
CA PRO A 69 -9.41 5.46 -8.71
C PRO A 69 -10.74 5.06 -9.35
N GLU A 70 -11.46 5.99 -9.96
CA GLU A 70 -12.83 5.75 -10.44
C GLU A 70 -12.82 4.93 -11.74
N GLU A 71 -11.85 5.18 -12.62
CA GLU A 71 -11.62 4.37 -13.82
C GLU A 71 -11.19 2.95 -13.43
N LEU A 72 -10.32 2.82 -12.42
CA LEU A 72 -9.88 1.53 -11.90
C LEU A 72 -11.06 0.75 -11.30
N ILE A 73 -11.89 1.38 -10.46
CA ILE A 73 -13.07 0.76 -9.85
C ILE A 73 -14.06 0.32 -10.94
N ALA A 74 -14.37 1.19 -11.91
CA ALA A 74 -15.30 0.85 -13.00
C ALA A 74 -14.79 -0.33 -13.83
N ARG A 75 -13.49 -0.37 -14.11
CA ARG A 75 -12.87 -1.48 -14.84
C ARG A 75 -12.89 -2.77 -14.04
N LEU A 76 -12.59 -2.72 -12.74
CA LEU A 76 -12.65 -3.90 -11.86
C LEU A 76 -14.08 -4.45 -11.73
N ALA A 77 -15.08 -3.57 -11.68
CA ALA A 77 -16.49 -3.97 -11.62
C ALA A 77 -17.01 -4.65 -12.90
N SER A 78 -16.28 -4.57 -14.02
CA SER A 78 -16.60 -5.29 -15.25
C SER A 78 -16.07 -6.73 -15.28
N PHE A 79 -15.22 -7.11 -14.33
CA PHE A 79 -14.76 -8.49 -14.20
C PHE A 79 -15.74 -9.28 -13.36
N ASP A 80 -15.96 -10.54 -13.72
CA ASP A 80 -16.67 -11.47 -12.86
C ASP A 80 -15.90 -11.63 -11.53
N ASP A 81 -16.62 -11.90 -10.44
CA ASP A 81 -15.98 -12.16 -9.16
C ASP A 81 -14.99 -13.32 -9.35
N PRO A 82 -13.73 -13.20 -8.89
CA PRO A 82 -12.73 -14.26 -9.06
C PRO A 82 -13.12 -15.61 -8.44
N GLU A 83 -14.14 -15.64 -7.57
CA GLU A 83 -14.73 -16.85 -6.99
C GLU A 83 -16.04 -17.30 -7.70
N SER A 84 -16.43 -16.63 -8.80
CA SER A 84 -17.53 -17.09 -9.67
C SER A 84 -17.11 -18.36 -10.38
N ASP A 85 -17.96 -19.39 -10.37
CA ASP A 85 -17.77 -20.57 -11.22
C ASP A 85 -17.74 -20.15 -12.71
N PRO A 86 -16.89 -20.76 -13.55
CA PRO A 86 -16.75 -20.40 -14.97
C PRO A 86 -18.03 -20.59 -15.80
#